data_AF-A0A7S3TGN4-F1
#
_entry.id   AF-A0A7S3TGN4-F1
#
_cell.length_a   1.000
_cell.length_b   1.000
_cell.length_c   1.000
_cell.angle_alpha   90.00
_cell.angle_beta   90.00
_cell.angle_gamma   90.00
#
_symmetry.space_group_name_H-M   'P 1'
#
loop_
_entity.id
_entity.type
_entity.pdbx_description
1 polymer ?
#
loop_
_entity_poly.entity_id
_entity_poly.type
_entity_poly.pdbx_seq_one_letter_code
_entity_poly.pdbx_strand_id
1 'polypeptide(L)'
;RAWRHCLENAGNDGKRPLLVLEDDAAPTADFVPTLARALAALPSDAHILYLGYSQAAEWRREISPELVESEYVWTTVGYIIWPEGARLLLNQLPVNEPVDNWLAAHCAGGDLKAYCVRPKVINQADAWNVNSDVGHSDEHYWGPNSDISHSDALYWGPESWEAQAARANGELPAASGPLAGGSCFWDIGSDDDSEEDSIDL
;
A
#
# COMPACT_ATOMS: atom_id res chain seq x y z
N ARG A 1 -0.96 -9.29 -0.55
CA ARG A 1 0.33 -9.74 -1.14
C ARG A 1 1.48 -8.79 -0.80
N ALA A 2 1.28 -7.47 -0.85
CA ALA A 2 2.29 -6.47 -0.49
C ALA A 2 3.02 -6.75 0.84
N TRP A 3 2.30 -7.11 1.91
CA TRP A 3 2.95 -7.39 3.21
C TRP A 3 3.86 -8.62 3.19
N ARG A 4 3.52 -9.67 2.43
CA ARG A 4 4.44 -10.82 2.24
C ARG A 4 5.66 -10.42 1.43
N HIS A 5 5.45 -9.64 0.37
CA HIS A 5 6.52 -9.12 -0.47
C HIS A 5 7.51 -8.24 0.34
N CYS A 6 7.00 -7.43 1.28
CA CYS A 6 7.83 -6.67 2.21
C CYS A 6 8.75 -7.59 3.03
N LEU A 7 8.24 -8.70 3.57
CA LEU A 7 9.05 -9.67 4.30
C LEU A 7 10.07 -10.40 3.40
N GLU A 8 9.65 -10.80 2.20
CA GLU A 8 10.51 -11.50 1.24
C GLU A 8 11.68 -10.63 0.75
N ASN A 9 11.50 -9.30 0.74
CA ASN A 9 12.47 -8.33 0.23
C ASN A 9 13.06 -7.43 1.33
N ALA A 10 12.95 -7.85 2.60
CA ALA A 10 13.42 -7.09 3.75
C ALA A 10 14.96 -6.95 3.83
N GLY A 11 15.70 -7.56 2.91
CA GLY A 11 17.17 -7.58 2.90
C GLY A 11 17.76 -8.50 3.96
N ASN A 12 19.08 -8.62 3.98
CA ASN A 12 19.80 -9.53 4.89
C ASN A 12 19.64 -9.15 6.37
N ASP A 13 19.41 -7.88 6.67
CA ASP A 13 19.19 -7.39 8.03
C ASP A 13 17.70 -7.41 8.45
N GLY A 14 16.80 -7.75 7.52
CA GLY A 14 15.37 -7.83 7.77
C GLY A 14 14.70 -6.47 8.05
N LYS A 15 15.31 -5.36 7.61
CA LYS A 15 14.85 -3.99 7.96
C LYS A 15 14.38 -3.17 6.77
N ARG A 16 14.64 -3.59 5.53
CA ARG A 16 14.29 -2.82 4.34
C ARG A 16 12.76 -2.65 4.27
N PRO A 17 12.24 -1.40 4.29
CA PRO A 17 10.82 -1.16 4.14
C PRO A 17 10.38 -1.30 2.68
N LEU A 18 9.07 -1.42 2.47
CA LEU A 18 8.43 -1.40 1.15
C LEU A 18 7.61 -0.13 0.98
N LEU A 19 7.84 0.60 -0.12
CA LEU A 19 6.92 1.63 -0.60
C LEU A 19 5.80 0.97 -1.40
N VAL A 20 4.56 1.24 -1.02
CA VAL A 20 3.35 0.77 -1.70
C VAL A 20 2.61 1.99 -2.24
N LEU A 21 2.26 1.95 -3.52
CA LEU A 21 1.46 2.96 -4.20
C LEU A 21 0.32 2.26 -4.93
N GLU A 22 -0.86 2.88 -4.92
CA GLU A 22 -1.94 2.55 -5.85
C GLU A 22 -1.55 3.01 -7.26
N ASP A 23 -2.21 2.47 -8.29
CA ASP A 23 -1.90 2.74 -9.69
C ASP A 23 -2.26 4.16 -10.13
N ASP A 24 -3.17 4.82 -9.42
CA ASP A 24 -3.54 6.22 -9.58
C ASP A 24 -2.82 7.18 -8.59
N ALA A 25 -1.76 6.71 -7.93
CA ALA A 25 -0.97 7.54 -7.02
C ALA A 25 -0.18 8.63 -7.77
N ALA A 26 -0.37 9.90 -7.38
CA ALA A 26 0.28 11.06 -7.97
C ALA A 26 1.13 11.82 -6.93
N PRO A 27 2.47 11.78 -7.03
CA PRO A 27 3.36 12.55 -6.15
C PRO A 27 3.18 14.06 -6.29
N THR A 28 3.30 14.79 -5.18
CA THR A 28 3.33 16.25 -5.18
C THR A 28 4.69 16.79 -5.65
N ALA A 29 4.74 18.06 -6.05
CA ALA A 29 5.99 18.74 -6.42
C ALA A 29 7.02 18.74 -5.27
N ASP A 30 6.55 18.76 -4.02
CA ASP A 30 7.37 18.75 -2.82
C ASP A 30 7.54 17.35 -2.21
N PHE A 31 7.29 16.28 -2.98
CA PHE A 31 7.34 14.89 -2.49
C PHE A 31 8.67 14.57 -1.79
N VAL A 32 9.78 14.71 -2.51
CA VAL A 32 11.12 14.39 -2.00
C VAL A 32 11.50 15.24 -0.78
N PRO A 33 11.47 16.59 -0.83
CA PRO A 33 11.92 17.39 0.30
C PRO A 33 11.03 17.21 1.54
N THR A 34 9.72 17.02 1.39
CA THR A 34 8.80 16.83 2.51
C THR A 34 8.96 15.45 3.12
N LEU A 35 9.05 14.40 2.30
CA LEU A 35 9.29 13.04 2.77
C LEU A 35 10.63 12.93 3.51
N ALA A 36 11.69 13.57 3.01
CA ALA A 36 12.99 13.57 3.69
C ALA A 36 12.93 14.16 5.10
N ARG A 37 12.20 15.27 5.28
CA ARG A 37 12.00 15.90 6.61
C ARG A 37 11.15 15.02 7.53
N ALA A 38 10.10 14.40 6.99
CA ALA A 38 9.27 13.46 7.75
C ALA A 38 10.08 12.22 8.21
N LEU A 39 10.86 11.62 7.32
CA LEU A 39 11.72 10.46 7.63
C LEU A 39 12.80 10.80 8.68
N ALA A 40 13.35 12.02 8.66
CA ALA A 40 14.32 12.47 9.66
C ALA A 40 13.72 12.59 11.08
N ALA A 41 12.41 12.81 11.18
CA ALA A 41 11.68 12.88 12.44
C ALA A 41 10.99 11.55 12.83
N LEU A 42 10.99 10.56 11.93
CA LEU A 42 10.24 9.32 12.10
C LEU A 42 10.86 8.46 13.20
N PRO A 43 10.06 7.97 14.18
CA PRO A 43 10.53 6.98 15.13
C PRO A 43 11.06 5.72 14.44
N SER A 44 12.23 5.23 14.88
CA SER A 44 12.92 4.11 14.24
C SER A 44 12.18 2.77 14.31
N ASP A 45 11.15 2.69 15.16
CA ASP A 45 10.29 1.54 15.36
C ASP A 45 8.89 1.73 14.73
N ALA A 46 8.75 2.68 13.80
CA ALA A 46 7.53 2.85 13.01
C ALA A 46 7.18 1.57 12.24
N HIS A 47 5.89 1.25 12.21
CA HIS A 47 5.36 0.12 11.45
C HIS A 47 4.92 0.56 10.06
N ILE A 48 4.23 1.72 9.98
CA ILE A 48 3.67 2.28 8.74
C ILE A 48 3.89 3.80 8.72
N LEU A 49 4.20 4.34 7.55
CA LEU A 49 4.17 5.77 7.25
C LEU A 49 3.24 6.03 6.05
N TYR A 50 2.10 6.65 6.28
CA TYR A 50 1.16 7.05 5.23
C TYR A 50 1.66 8.29 4.48
N LEU A 51 1.61 8.24 3.15
CA LEU A 51 2.05 9.29 2.23
C LEU A 51 0.87 9.94 1.50
N GLY A 52 -0.20 9.17 1.28
CA GLY A 52 -1.47 9.62 0.70
C GLY A 52 -2.63 8.94 1.44
N TYR A 53 -3.56 9.75 1.94
CA TYR A 53 -4.65 9.32 2.81
C TYR A 53 -5.77 10.38 2.86
N SER A 54 -6.90 9.99 3.45
CA SER A 54 -7.98 10.87 3.90
C SER A 54 -8.04 10.87 5.44
N GLN A 55 -7.98 12.06 6.06
CA GLN A 55 -8.02 12.17 7.52
C GLN A 55 -9.46 11.98 8.02
N ALA A 56 -9.68 10.94 8.84
CA ALA A 56 -11.00 10.63 9.39
C ALA A 56 -11.13 10.99 10.89
N ALA A 57 -10.00 11.18 11.59
CA ALA A 57 -9.95 11.62 12.97
C ALA A 57 -8.84 12.66 13.18
N GLU A 58 -8.89 13.37 14.31
CA GLU A 58 -7.78 14.21 14.77
C GLU A 58 -6.49 13.39 14.95
N TRP A 59 -5.34 14.06 14.83
CA TRP A 59 -4.05 13.41 15.03
C TRP A 59 -3.90 12.94 16.47
N ARG A 60 -3.36 11.73 16.66
CA ARG A 60 -3.05 11.21 18.00
C ARG A 60 -2.02 12.09 18.70
N ARG A 61 -1.01 12.52 17.94
CA ARG A 61 0.08 13.40 18.42
C ARG A 61 0.79 14.08 17.26
N GLU A 62 1.22 15.33 17.46
CA GLU A 62 2.15 16.00 16.54
C GLU A 62 3.59 15.63 16.89
N ILE A 63 4.38 15.23 15.89
CA ILE A 63 5.80 14.86 16.06
C ILE A 63 6.72 15.96 15.53
N SER A 64 6.40 16.47 14.34
CA SER A 64 7.08 17.58 13.68
C SER A 64 6.10 18.31 12.74
N PRO A 65 6.48 19.44 12.10
CA PRO A 65 5.63 20.07 11.11
C PRO A 65 5.23 19.11 9.98
N GLU A 66 6.13 18.21 9.59
CA GLU A 66 5.94 17.23 8.51
C GLU A 66 5.42 15.85 8.94
N LEU A 67 5.30 15.59 10.24
CA LEU A 67 5.03 14.25 10.75
C LEU A 67 4.05 14.28 11.93
N VAL A 68 3.02 13.46 11.82
CA VAL A 68 2.02 13.25 12.88
C VAL A 68 1.83 11.76 13.12
N GLU A 69 1.42 11.41 14.33
CA GLU A 69 1.00 10.05 14.68
C GLU A 69 -0.47 9.86 14.31
N SER A 70 -0.75 8.76 13.61
CA SER A 70 -2.09 8.44 13.10
C SER A 70 -3.00 7.98 14.24
N GLU A 71 -4.25 8.46 14.23
CA GLU A 71 -5.34 7.88 15.00
C GLU A 71 -6.19 7.01 14.08
N TYR A 72 -6.82 7.64 13.08
CA TYR A 72 -7.70 6.99 12.11
C TYR A 72 -7.63 7.71 10.76
N VAL A 73 -7.15 7.01 9.73
CA VAL A 73 -7.07 7.52 8.36
C VAL A 73 -7.66 6.51 7.38
N TRP A 74 -8.37 7.01 6.37
CA TRP A 74 -8.91 6.23 5.27
C TRP A 74 -8.02 6.28 4.04
N THR A 75 -8.29 5.37 3.12
CA THR A 75 -7.59 5.15 1.86
C THR A 75 -6.13 4.71 2.01
N THR A 76 -5.61 4.02 0.99
CA THR A 76 -4.24 3.47 0.98
C THR A 76 -3.42 3.91 -0.23
N VAL A 77 -3.76 5.09 -0.79
CA VAL A 77 -3.18 5.65 -2.02
C VAL A 77 -1.65 5.53 -2.06
N GLY A 78 -0.98 5.80 -0.94
CA GLY A 78 0.43 5.49 -0.81
C GLY A 78 0.90 5.41 0.64
N TYR A 79 1.74 4.42 0.94
CA TYR A 79 2.34 4.24 2.26
C TYR A 79 3.67 3.49 2.19
N ILE A 80 4.50 3.66 3.21
CA ILE A 80 5.68 2.84 3.47
C ILE A 80 5.34 1.89 4.62
N ILE A 81 5.70 0.61 4.50
CA ILE A 81 5.56 -0.39 5.55
C ILE A 81 6.90 -1.05 5.86
N TRP A 82 7.21 -1.19 7.15
CA TRP A 82 8.39 -1.90 7.62
C TRP A 82 8.09 -3.39 7.85
N PRO A 83 9.10 -4.28 7.77
CA PRO A 83 8.91 -5.71 7.95
C PRO A 83 8.21 -6.10 9.26
N GLU A 84 8.48 -5.37 10.36
CA GLU A 84 7.77 -5.61 11.62
C GLU A 84 6.27 -5.32 11.52
N GLY A 85 5.90 -4.20 10.91
CA GLY A 85 4.51 -3.87 10.62
C GLY A 85 3.86 -4.94 9.74
N ALA A 86 4.53 -5.32 8.64
CA ALA A 86 4.02 -6.35 7.73
C ALA A 86 3.78 -7.70 8.44
N ARG A 87 4.68 -8.11 9.34
CA ARG A 87 4.54 -9.32 10.15
C ARG A 87 3.34 -9.26 11.09
N LEU A 88 3.13 -8.12 11.76
CA LEU A 88 1.96 -7.92 12.62
C LEU A 88 0.66 -8.07 11.83
N LEU A 89 0.53 -7.39 10.69
CA LEU A 89 -0.67 -7.46 9.86
C LEU A 89 -0.94 -8.88 9.33
N LEU A 90 0.11 -9.58 8.88
CA LEU A 90 -0.04 -10.95 8.39
C LEU A 90 -0.50 -11.93 9.49
N ASN A 91 -0.12 -11.69 10.74
CA ASN A 91 -0.57 -12.48 11.89
C ASN A 91 -2.03 -12.19 12.31
N GLN A 92 -2.62 -11.09 11.84
CA GLN A 92 -4.00 -10.69 12.13
C GLN A 92 -4.99 -11.09 11.02
N LEU A 93 -4.53 -11.80 9.99
CA LEU A 93 -5.40 -12.29 8.92
C LEU A 93 -6.46 -13.30 9.47
N PRO A 94 -7.65 -13.36 8.86
CA PRO A 94 -8.07 -12.66 7.64
C PRO A 94 -8.52 -11.20 7.86
N VAL A 95 -8.34 -10.36 6.84
CA VAL A 95 -9.01 -9.05 6.76
C VAL A 95 -10.50 -9.30 6.53
N ASN A 96 -11.35 -8.63 7.31
CA ASN A 96 -12.80 -8.87 7.35
C ASN A 96 -13.65 -7.61 7.08
N GLU A 97 -13.03 -6.55 6.57
CA GLU A 97 -13.65 -5.27 6.19
C GLU A 97 -12.77 -4.57 5.14
N PRO A 98 -13.13 -3.39 4.58
CA PRO A 98 -12.25 -2.64 3.70
C PRO A 98 -10.86 -2.45 4.34
N VAL A 99 -9.81 -2.71 3.56
CA VAL A 99 -8.44 -2.84 4.11
C VAL A 99 -7.95 -1.57 4.81
N ASP A 100 -8.40 -0.41 4.36
CA ASP A 100 -8.10 0.88 4.96
C ASP A 100 -8.81 1.06 6.31
N ASN A 101 -10.09 0.70 6.41
CA ASN A 101 -10.81 0.65 7.70
C ASN A 101 -10.14 -0.32 8.68
N TRP A 102 -9.76 -1.51 8.19
CA TRP A 102 -9.09 -2.52 9.01
C TRP A 102 -7.74 -2.04 9.54
N LEU A 103 -6.93 -1.39 8.69
CA LEU A 103 -5.69 -0.77 9.11
C LEU A 103 -5.92 0.36 10.11
N ALA A 104 -6.92 1.21 9.88
CA ALA A 104 -7.24 2.33 10.74
C ALA A 104 -7.71 1.86 12.13
N ALA A 105 -8.48 0.79 12.21
CA ALA A 105 -8.88 0.17 13.47
C ALA A 105 -7.66 -0.32 14.28
N HIS A 106 -6.68 -0.95 13.63
CA HIS A 106 -5.42 -1.35 14.28
C HIS A 106 -4.54 -0.16 14.69
N CYS A 107 -4.58 0.95 13.94
CA CYS A 107 -3.91 2.20 14.34
C CYS A 107 -4.58 2.82 15.58
N ALA A 108 -5.91 2.91 15.58
CA ALA A 108 -6.71 3.46 16.67
C ALA A 108 -6.59 2.61 17.95
N GLY A 109 -6.57 1.29 17.81
CA GLY A 109 -6.36 0.32 18.89
C GLY A 109 -4.95 0.30 19.48
N GLY A 110 -3.96 0.91 18.79
CA GLY A 110 -2.56 0.94 19.22
C GLY A 110 -1.77 -0.32 18.87
N ASP A 111 -2.32 -1.20 18.02
CA ASP A 111 -1.62 -2.39 17.51
C ASP A 111 -0.51 -2.01 16.51
N LEU A 112 -0.66 -0.87 15.84
CA LEU A 112 0.28 -0.35 14.86
C LEU A 112 0.83 1.02 15.27
N LYS A 113 2.16 1.16 15.21
CA LYS A 113 2.85 2.45 15.28
C LYS A 113 2.81 3.11 13.91
N ALA A 114 1.72 3.80 13.64
CA ALA A 114 1.44 4.40 12.35
C ALA A 114 1.60 5.93 12.39
N TYR A 115 2.22 6.47 11.34
CA TYR A 115 2.47 7.89 11.19
C TYR A 115 2.00 8.37 9.82
N CYS A 116 1.79 9.67 9.68
CA CYS A 116 1.36 10.30 8.44
C CYS A 116 2.30 11.46 8.10
N VAL A 117 2.66 11.59 6.82
CA VAL A 117 3.33 12.79 6.29
C VAL A 117 2.29 13.90 6.12
N ARG A 118 2.57 15.09 6.67
CA ARG A 118 1.70 16.28 6.61
C ARG A 118 2.47 17.48 6.04
N PRO A 119 2.02 18.17 4.98
CA PRO A 119 0.90 17.80 4.11
C PRO A 119 1.18 16.47 3.41
N LYS A 120 0.12 15.75 3.01
CA LYS A 120 0.27 14.52 2.23
C LYS A 120 1.06 14.78 0.96
N VAL A 121 1.92 13.82 0.60
CA VAL A 121 2.88 13.95 -0.52
C VAL A 121 2.53 13.06 -1.70
N ILE A 122 1.55 12.16 -1.52
CA ILE A 122 0.90 11.40 -2.58
C ILE A 122 -0.58 11.79 -2.60
N ASN A 123 -1.06 12.22 -3.76
CA ASN A 123 -2.47 12.45 -4.04
C ASN A 123 -3.04 11.27 -4.83
N GLN A 124 -4.36 11.18 -4.85
CA GLN A 124 -5.06 10.40 -5.86
C GLN A 124 -5.11 11.24 -7.14
N ALA A 125 -4.78 10.65 -8.30
CA ALA A 125 -4.70 11.37 -9.58
C ALA A 125 -6.06 11.92 -10.01
N ASP A 126 -7.12 11.15 -9.78
CA ASP A 126 -8.49 11.52 -10.07
C ASP A 126 -9.27 11.85 -8.79
N ALA A 127 -10.38 12.58 -8.95
CA ALA A 127 -11.29 12.84 -7.85
C ALA A 127 -11.96 11.54 -7.39
N TRP A 128 -12.35 11.51 -6.11
CA TRP A 128 -13.10 10.39 -5.52
C TRP A 128 -14.18 9.90 -6.47
N ASN A 129 -14.18 8.59 -6.75
CA ASN A 129 -15.19 7.89 -7.52
C ASN A 129 -15.24 8.20 -9.04
N VAL A 130 -14.27 8.94 -9.57
CA VAL A 130 -14.10 9.11 -11.01
C VAL A 130 -13.33 7.91 -11.55
N ASN A 131 -13.92 7.19 -12.51
CA ASN A 131 -13.35 5.97 -13.11
C ASN A 131 -13.10 4.81 -12.12
N SER A 132 -13.69 4.84 -10.91
CA SER A 132 -13.62 3.71 -9.98
C SER A 132 -14.47 2.56 -10.49
N ASP A 133 -13.88 1.38 -10.60
CA ASP A 133 -14.61 0.12 -10.86
C ASP A 133 -14.88 -0.66 -9.55
N VAL A 134 -14.49 -0.08 -8.41
CA VAL A 134 -14.71 -0.58 -7.06
C VAL A 134 -15.78 0.28 -6.40
N GLY A 135 -16.89 -0.33 -6.03
CA GLY A 135 -17.87 0.37 -5.19
C GLY A 135 -17.25 0.76 -3.84
N HIS A 136 -17.75 1.85 -3.24
CA HIS A 136 -17.26 2.28 -1.94
C HIS A 136 -18.23 1.94 -0.80
N SER A 137 -17.69 1.67 0.40
CA SER A 137 -18.49 1.26 1.57
C SER A 137 -19.38 2.36 2.13
N ASP A 138 -19.14 3.62 1.75
CA ASP A 138 -19.95 4.79 2.12
C ASP A 138 -21.14 5.03 1.18
N GLU A 139 -21.21 4.34 0.04
CA GLU A 139 -22.25 4.57 -0.97
C GLU A 139 -23.54 3.81 -0.67
N HIS A 140 -23.41 2.55 -0.24
CA HIS A 140 -24.54 1.64 0.01
C HIS A 140 -24.16 0.63 1.10
N TYR A 141 -25.15 -0.09 1.65
CA TYR A 141 -24.90 -1.25 2.52
C TYR A 141 -24.73 -2.52 1.66
N TRP A 142 -23.59 -3.19 1.79
CA TRP A 142 -23.15 -4.28 0.90
C TRP A 142 -23.71 -5.66 1.29
N GLY A 143 -24.54 -5.73 2.33
CA GLY A 143 -24.93 -7.01 2.92
C GLY A 143 -23.80 -7.62 3.77
N PRO A 144 -23.92 -8.89 4.18
CA PRO A 144 -22.93 -9.54 5.04
C PRO A 144 -21.63 -9.94 4.33
N ASN A 145 -21.59 -9.90 3.00
CA ASN A 145 -20.40 -10.15 2.19
C ASN A 145 -19.91 -8.84 1.58
N SER A 146 -18.80 -8.31 2.08
CA SER A 146 -18.14 -7.10 1.57
C SER A 146 -17.10 -7.40 0.50
N ASP A 147 -17.21 -8.54 -0.19
CA ASP A 147 -16.27 -8.90 -1.25
C ASP A 147 -16.43 -7.94 -2.43
N ILE A 148 -15.33 -7.27 -2.79
CA ILE A 148 -15.28 -6.36 -3.93
C ILE A 148 -15.01 -7.18 -5.19
N SER A 149 -15.93 -7.11 -6.14
CA SER A 149 -15.77 -7.66 -7.48
C SER A 149 -15.12 -6.61 -8.36
N HIS A 150 -13.90 -6.88 -8.83
CA HIS A 150 -13.20 -6.00 -9.76
C HIS A 150 -13.55 -6.38 -11.20
N SER A 151 -13.57 -5.40 -12.09
CA SER A 151 -13.87 -5.61 -13.51
C SER A 151 -12.63 -5.91 -14.35
N ASP A 152 -11.44 -5.70 -13.79
CA ASP A 152 -10.19 -5.78 -14.52
C ASP A 152 -9.58 -7.21 -14.58
N ALA A 153 -8.73 -7.41 -15.58
CA ALA A 153 -7.94 -8.64 -15.73
C ALA A 153 -6.76 -8.71 -14.73
N LEU A 154 -6.60 -7.67 -13.91
CA LEU A 154 -5.61 -7.55 -12.86
C LEU A 154 -6.20 -7.87 -11.49
N TYR A 155 -7.41 -8.43 -11.42
CA TYR A 155 -7.99 -8.85 -10.16
C TYR A 155 -7.20 -10.04 -9.59
N TRP A 156 -6.52 -9.81 -8.48
CA TRP A 156 -5.64 -10.79 -7.85
C TRP A 156 -6.29 -11.50 -6.64
N GLY A 157 -7.60 -11.34 -6.43
CA GLY A 157 -8.40 -11.99 -5.39
C GLY A 157 -8.90 -13.40 -5.78
N PRO A 158 -9.61 -14.11 -4.88
CA PRO A 158 -10.27 -15.36 -5.25
C PRO A 158 -11.29 -15.10 -6.35
N GLU A 159 -11.26 -15.91 -7.41
CA GLU A 159 -12.22 -15.79 -8.52
C GLU A 159 -13.66 -15.85 -7.98
N SER A 160 -14.53 -14.93 -8.39
CA SER A 160 -15.92 -14.91 -7.93
C SER A 160 -16.64 -16.21 -8.32
N TRP A 161 -17.67 -16.58 -7.57
CA TRP A 161 -18.46 -17.76 -7.87
C TRP A 161 -19.16 -17.67 -9.25
N GLU A 162 -19.52 -16.45 -9.70
CA GLU A 162 -20.06 -16.23 -11.05
C GLU A 162 -18.99 -16.44 -12.13
N ALA A 163 -17.76 -15.94 -11.91
CA ALA A 163 -16.66 -16.14 -12.85
C ALA A 163 -16.26 -17.63 -12.94
N GLN A 164 -16.24 -18.33 -11.80
CA GLN A 164 -16.07 -19.79 -11.77
C GLN A 164 -17.17 -20.52 -12.54
N ALA A 165 -18.43 -20.11 -12.39
CA ALA A 165 -19.56 -20.71 -13.11
C ALA A 165 -19.52 -20.42 -14.61
N ALA A 166 -19.23 -19.19 -15.04
CA ALA A 166 -19.11 -18.82 -16.45
C ALA A 166 -17.95 -19.56 -17.15
N ARG A 167 -16.83 -19.75 -16.44
CA ARG A 167 -15.69 -20.53 -16.92
C ARG A 167 -16.01 -22.04 -16.98
N ALA A 168 -16.75 -22.57 -16.01
CA ALA A 168 -17.27 -23.95 -16.07
C ALA A 168 -18.23 -24.18 -17.25
N ASN A 169 -18.94 -23.14 -17.68
CA ASN A 169 -19.85 -23.16 -18.82
C ASN A 169 -19.17 -22.81 -20.16
N GLY A 170 -17.86 -22.54 -20.16
CA GLY A 170 -17.09 -22.22 -21.36
C GLY A 170 -17.32 -20.81 -21.93
N GLU A 171 -17.98 -19.93 -21.18
CA GLU A 171 -18.22 -18.53 -21.56
C GLU A 171 -16.97 -17.66 -21.32
N LEU A 172 -16.08 -18.09 -20.43
CA LEU A 172 -14.78 -17.48 -20.18
C LEU A 172 -13.63 -18.44 -20.55
N PRO A 173 -12.51 -17.94 -21.08
CA PRO A 173 -11.31 -18.75 -21.35
C PRO A 173 -10.76 -19.34 -20.05
N ALA A 174 -10.08 -20.49 -20.14
CA ALA A 174 -9.51 -21.20 -18.99
C ALA A 174 -8.65 -20.29 -18.11
N ALA A 175 -8.70 -20.51 -16.79
CA ALA A 175 -7.87 -19.80 -15.83
C ALA A 175 -6.40 -19.94 -16.24
N SER A 176 -5.70 -18.80 -16.35
CA SER A 176 -4.25 -18.79 -16.39
C SER A 176 -3.77 -19.60 -15.19
N GLY A 177 -3.03 -20.69 -15.45
CA GLY A 177 -2.49 -21.57 -14.43
C GLY A 177 -1.62 -20.84 -13.40
N PRO A 178 -1.15 -21.56 -12.37
CA PRO A 178 -0.56 -20.93 -11.20
C PRO A 178 0.70 -20.13 -11.57
N LEU A 179 0.77 -18.90 -11.04
CA LEU A 179 2.00 -18.17 -10.76
C LEU A 179 2.98 -18.05 -11.94
N ALA A 180 2.73 -17.14 -12.86
CA ALA A 180 3.80 -16.60 -13.71
C ALA A 180 3.57 -15.11 -13.99
N GLY A 181 4.43 -14.29 -13.37
CA GLY A 181 4.93 -13.02 -13.89
C GLY A 181 3.88 -12.03 -14.39
N GLY A 182 3.25 -11.31 -13.47
CA GLY A 182 2.37 -10.17 -13.79
C GLY A 182 2.60 -9.05 -12.78
N SER A 183 3.85 -8.68 -12.58
CA SER A 183 4.23 -7.60 -11.69
C SER A 183 5.04 -6.61 -12.50
N CYS A 184 4.53 -5.39 -12.62
CA CYS A 184 5.32 -4.23 -13.02
C CYS A 184 6.21 -3.84 -11.84
N PHE A 185 7.16 -4.71 -11.50
CA PHE A 185 8.24 -4.38 -10.58
C PHE A 185 9.29 -3.64 -11.39
N TRP A 186 9.40 -2.33 -11.18
CA TRP A 186 10.55 -1.57 -11.63
C TRP A 186 11.66 -1.83 -10.62
N ASP A 187 12.57 -2.74 -10.97
CA ASP A 187 13.81 -2.92 -10.23
C ASP A 187 14.71 -1.72 -10.55
N ILE A 188 14.85 -0.79 -9.60
CA ILE A 188 15.77 0.34 -9.76
C ILE A 188 17.11 -0.03 -9.11
N GLY A 189 17.99 -0.56 -9.92
CA GLY A 189 19.39 -0.88 -9.61
C GLY A 189 19.90 -1.92 -10.61
N SER A 190 21.01 -1.75 -11.31
CA SER A 190 22.24 -1.02 -10.98
C SER A 190 23.00 -0.70 -12.27
N ASP A 191 23.15 0.58 -12.63
CA ASP A 191 24.22 1.00 -13.54
C ASP A 191 25.47 1.22 -12.68
N ASP A 192 26.27 0.17 -12.56
CA ASP A 192 27.64 0.21 -12.05
C ASP A 192 28.57 0.41 -13.26
N ASP A 193 28.69 1.66 -13.72
CA ASP A 193 29.72 2.04 -14.68
C ASP A 193 30.99 2.41 -13.90
N SER A 194 31.80 1.41 -13.59
CA SER A 194 33.18 1.61 -13.18
C SER A 194 34.05 1.88 -14.42
N GLU A 195 34.27 3.15 -14.76
CA GLU A 195 35.38 3.53 -15.63
C GLU A 195 36.68 3.58 -14.79
N GLU A 196 37.48 2.51 -14.89
CA GLU A 196 38.91 2.55 -14.61
C GLU A 196 39.61 3.33 -15.74
N ASP A 197 40.11 4.53 -15.45
CA ASP A 197 41.14 5.15 -16.28
C ASP A 197 42.48 5.09 -15.55
N SER A 198 43.35 4.24 -16.10
CA SER A 198 44.74 4.01 -15.75
C SER A 198 45.57 5.28 -15.85
N ILE A 199 46.29 5.62 -14.78
CA ILE A 199 47.42 6.55 -14.83
C ILE A 199 48.65 5.74 -15.24
N ASP A 200 49.09 5.91 -16.49
CA ASP A 200 50.44 5.54 -16.90
C ASP A 200 51.38 6.77 -16.81
N LEU A 201 52.52 6.48 -16.16
CA LEU A 201 53.74 7.25 -15.85
C LEU A 201 54.06 8.52 -16.66
#